data_AF-A0A921LGF3-F1
#
_entry.id   AF-A0A921LGF3-F1
#
_cell.length_a   1.000
_cell.length_b   1.000
_cell.length_c   1.000
_cell.angle_alpha   90.00
_cell.angle_beta   90.00
_cell.angle_gamma   90.00
#
_symmetry.space_group_name_H-M   'P 1'
#
loop_
_entity.id
_entity.type
_entity.pdbx_description
1 polymer ?
#
loop_
_entity_poly.entity_id
_entity_poly.type
_entity_poly.pdbx_seq_one_letter_code
_entity_poly.pdbx_strand_id
1 'polypeptide(L)' 'MKKLFVLLTALFTLAQVNAQEKNVIRIATDNTDLILQVAPNGRLYQAYLGDKLLNEKDINNFSPYVKGGSDGSVST' A
#
# COMPACT_ATOMS: atom_id res chain seq x y z
N MET A 1 37.03 17.66 17.61
CA MET A 1 35.65 17.34 18.07
C MET A 1 34.56 17.77 17.08
N LYS A 2 34.57 19.01 16.55
CA LYS A 2 33.52 19.48 15.60
C LYS A 2 33.40 18.66 14.30
N LYS A 3 34.53 18.24 13.71
CA LYS A 3 34.55 17.44 12.48
C LYS A 3 33.91 16.06 12.64
N LEU A 4 34.06 15.46 13.83
CA LEU A 4 33.43 14.17 14.15
C LEU A 4 31.90 14.31 14.25
N PHE A 5 31.42 15.41 14.83
CA PHE A 5 29.99 15.71 14.93
C PHE A 5 29.35 15.90 13.55
N VAL A 6 30.04 16.62 12.65
CA VAL A 6 29.59 16.82 11.26
C VAL A 6 29.57 15.50 10.47
N LEU A 7 30.57 14.64 10.68
CA LEU A 7 30.59 13.32 10.04
C LEU A 7 29.44 12.43 10.55
N LEU A 8 29.15 12.47 11.85
CA LEU A 8 28.11 11.66 12.47
C LEU A 8 26.71 12.07 12.01
N THR A 9 26.44 13.38 11.90
CA THR A 9 25.16 13.87 11.37
C THR A 9 24.99 13.54 9.88
N ALA A 10 26.06 13.61 9.08
CA ALA A 10 26.03 13.21 7.68
C ALA A 10 25.80 11.70 7.48
N LEU A 11 26.28 10.86 8.41
CA LEU A 11 26.03 9.41 8.37
C LEU A 11 24.58 9.06 8.74
N PHE A 12 23.97 9.82 9.64
CA PHE A 12 22.61 9.57 10.13
C PHE A 12 21.52 9.83 9.07
N THR A 13 21.77 10.77 8.15
CA THR A 13 20.84 11.06 7.04
C THR A 13 20.84 9.97 5.98
N LEU A 14 21.96 9.25 5.80
CA LEU A 14 22.09 8.13 4.86
C LEU A 14 21.40 6.84 5.35
N ALA A 15 21.20 6.70 6.67
CA ALA A 15 20.62 5.50 7.28
C ALA A 15 19.07 5.46 7.25
N GLN A 16 18.42 6.50 6.70
CA GLN A 16 16.95 6.57 6.60
C GLN A 16 16.44 5.76 5.41
N VAL A 17 16.71 4.45 5.38
CA VAL A 17 16.05 3.54 4.44
C VAL A 17 14.75 3.07 5.10
N ASN A 18 13.68 3.84 4.91
CA ASN A 18 12.35 3.31 5.16
C ASN A 18 12.07 2.28 4.06
N ALA A 19 12.00 1.01 4.43
CA ALA A 19 11.31 0.03 3.60
C ALA A 19 9.88 0.55 3.45
N GLN A 20 9.50 0.98 2.24
CA GLN A 20 8.14 1.39 1.98
C GLN A 20 7.27 0.15 2.17
N GLU A 21 6.58 0.07 3.32
CA GLU A 21 5.54 -0.93 3.57
C GLU A 21 4.45 -0.72 2.53
N LYS A 22 4.64 -1.34 1.36
CA LYS A 22 3.67 -1.28 0.28
C LYS A 22 2.58 -2.29 0.62
N ASN A 23 1.67 -1.89 1.49
CA ASN A 23 0.49 -2.66 1.88
C ASN A 23 -0.57 -2.73 0.75
N VAL A 24 -0.19 -2.44 -0.49
CA VAL A 24 -1.07 -2.36 -1.65
C VAL A 24 -0.47 -3.13 -2.82
N ILE A 25 -1.26 -4.04 -3.37
CA ILE A 25 -0.98 -4.76 -4.62
C ILE A 25 -1.97 -4.23 -5.66
N ARG A 26 -1.45 -3.71 -6.78
CA ARG A 26 -2.23 -3.27 -7.94
C ARG A 26 -1.98 -4.20 -9.10
N ILE A 27 -3.06 -4.71 -9.68
CA ILE A 27 -3.05 -5.46 -10.94
C ILE A 27 -3.88 -4.64 -11.93
N ALA A 28 -3.26 -4.22 -13.02
CA ALA A 28 -3.87 -3.31 -13.99
C ALA A 28 -3.90 -3.93 -15.39
N THR A 29 -4.99 -3.70 -16.12
CA THR A 29 -5.06 -3.88 -17.57
C THR A 29 -5.13 -2.50 -18.24
N ASP A 30 -5.45 -2.46 -19.54
CA ASP A 30 -5.67 -1.19 -20.23
C ASP A 30 -6.89 -0.43 -19.69
N ASN A 31 -7.92 -1.14 -19.20
CA ASN A 31 -9.21 -0.55 -18.84
C ASN A 31 -9.71 -0.88 -17.43
N THR A 32 -9.00 -1.72 -16.67
CA THR A 32 -9.46 -2.21 -15.36
C THR A 32 -8.34 -2.22 -14.34
N ASP A 33 -8.64 -1.84 -13.10
CA ASP A 33 -7.77 -1.99 -11.95
C ASP A 33 -8.38 -2.94 -10.91
N LEU A 34 -7.55 -3.85 -10.40
CA LEU A 34 -7.77 -4.61 -9.17
C LEU A 34 -6.76 -4.12 -8.13
N ILE A 35 -7.27 -3.58 -7.01
CA ILE A 35 -6.46 -3.13 -5.87
C ILE A 35 -6.74 -4.04 -4.68
N LEU A 36 -5.68 -4.65 -4.17
CA LEU A 36 -5.69 -5.47 -2.96
C LEU A 36 -4.89 -4.75 -1.88
N GLN A 37 -5.38 -4.76 -0.64
CA GLN A 37 -4.70 -4.15 0.51
C GLN A 37 -4.60 -5.11 1.69
N VAL A 38 -3.47 -5.07 2.39
CA VAL A 38 -3.29 -5.80 3.65
C VAL A 38 -3.87 -4.96 4.78
N ALA A 39 -4.91 -5.46 5.45
CA ALA A 39 -5.51 -4.78 6.60
C ALA A 39 -4.66 -4.99 7.88
N PRO A 40 -4.89 -4.20 8.95
CA PRO A 40 -4.17 -4.35 10.23
C PRO A 40 -4.21 -5.76 10.86
N ASN A 41 -5.17 -6.60 10.49
CA ASN A 41 -5.24 -8.00 10.94
C ASN A 41 -4.32 -8.95 10.14
N GLY A 42 -3.48 -8.42 9.23
CA GLY A 42 -2.56 -9.17 8.39
C GLY A 42 -3.21 -9.89 7.21
N ARG A 43 -4.53 -9.77 7.01
CA ARG A 43 -5.23 -10.40 5.88
C ARG A 43 -5.27 -9.48 4.67
N LEU A 44 -5.19 -10.08 3.49
CA LEU A 44 -5.34 -9.39 2.21
C LEU A 44 -6.82 -9.27 1.85
N TYR A 45 -7.25 -8.08 1.47
CA TYR A 45 -8.62 -7.78 1.07
C TYR A 45 -8.67 -7.09 -0.29
N GLN A 46 -9.77 -7.29 -1.02
CA GLN A 46 -10.07 -6.52 -2.21
C GLN A 46 -10.61 -5.14 -1.81
N ALA A 47 -9.85 -4.10 -2.13
CA ALA A 47 -10.21 -2.71 -1.86
C ALA A 47 -10.90 -2.05 -3.07
N TYR A 48 -10.62 -2.52 -4.30
CA TYR A 48 -11.25 -2.03 -5.52
C TYR A 48 -11.18 -3.07 -6.64
N LEU A 49 -12.26 -3.20 -7.41
CA LEU A 49 -12.30 -3.87 -8.71
C LEU A 49 -13.24 -3.08 -9.62
N GLY A 50 -12.70 -2.47 -10.67
CA GLY A 50 -13.48 -1.63 -11.58
C GLY A 50 -12.62 -0.98 -12.66
N ASP A 51 -13.14 0.08 -13.28
CA ASP A 51 -12.45 0.86 -14.30
C ASP A 51 -11.06 1.31 -13.86
N LYS A 52 -10.15 1.45 -14.83
CA LYS A 52 -8.78 1.92 -14.55
C LYS A 52 -8.80 3.30 -13.91
N LEU A 53 -8.09 3.44 -12.79
CA LEU A 53 -7.99 4.69 -12.07
C LEU A 53 -7.22 5.71 -12.93
N LEU A 54 -7.81 6.90 -13.07
CA LEU A 54 -7.20 8.01 -13.80
C LEU A 54 -5.98 8.58 -13.05
N ASN A 55 -5.98 8.51 -11.71
CA ASN A 55 -4.88 8.98 -10.87
C ASN A 55 -4.45 7.90 -9.89
N GLU A 56 -3.14 7.64 -9.80
CA GLU A 56 -2.60 6.65 -8.86
C GLU A 56 -2.83 7.00 -7.39
N LYS A 57 -2.97 8.30 -7.08
CA LYS A 57 -3.22 8.77 -5.72
C LYS A 57 -4.60 8.36 -5.20
N ASP A 58 -5.54 8.05 -6.10
CA ASP A 58 -6.90 7.64 -5.74
C ASP A 58 -6.91 6.30 -4.98
N ILE A 59 -5.85 5.49 -5.13
CA ILE A 59 -5.64 4.24 -4.39
C ILE A 59 -5.69 4.46 -2.87
N ASN A 60 -5.22 5.61 -2.38
CA ASN A 60 -5.19 5.92 -0.95
C ASN A 60 -6.58 6.20 -0.36
N ASN A 61 -7.60 6.38 -1.21
CA ASN A 61 -8.96 6.63 -0.78
C ASN A 61 -9.76 5.33 -0.57
N PHE A 62 -9.22 4.17 -0.95
CA PHE A 62 -9.88 2.89 -0.72
C PHE A 62 -9.60 2.35 0.68
N SER A 63 -10.68 1.94 1.36
CA SER A 63 -10.59 1.18 2.60
C SER A 63 -10.26 -0.28 2.30
N PRO A 64 -9.41 -0.97 3.08
CA PRO A 64 -9.22 -2.41 2.96
C PRO A 64 -10.48 -3.20 3.36
N TYR A 65 -11.42 -2.59 4.09
CA TYR A 65 -12.64 -3.24 4.57
C TYR A 65 -13.84 -2.97 3.67
N VAL A 66 -13.69 -3.12 2.35
CA VAL A 66 -14.87 -3.13 1.48
C VAL A 66 -15.66 -4.39 1.78
N LYS A 67 -16.95 -4.25 2.12
CA LYS A 67 -17.83 -5.41 2.17
C LYS A 67 -17.92 -5.99 0.76
N GLY A 68 -17.25 -7.13 0.53
CA GLY A 68 -17.47 -7.93 -0.66
C GLY A 68 -18.97 -8.18 -0.82
N GLY A 69 -19.44 -8.19 -2.06
CA GLY A 69 -20.84 -8.51 -2.36
C GLY A 69 -21.24 -9.78 -1.61
N SER A 70 -22.41 -9.74 -0.97
CA SER A 70 -22.95 -10.83 -0.17
C SER A 70 -23.36 -12.02 -1.08
N ASP A 71 -22.41 -12.70 -1.69
CA ASP A 71 -22.64 -13.94 -2.44
C ASP A 71 -22.26 -15.19 -1.65
N GLY A 72 -22.14 -15.08 -0.32
CA GLY A 72 -22.23 -16.24 0.60
C GLY A 72 -21.17 -17.34 0.46
N SER A 73 -20.18 -17.22 -0.42
CA SER A 73 -19.12 -18.22 -0.57
C SER A 73 -18.01 -18.00 0.45
N VAL A 74 -18.34 -18.14 1.74
CA VAL A 74 -17.32 -18.31 2.79
C VAL A 74 -17.34 -19.77 3.20
N SER A 75 -16.45 -20.57 2.61
CA SER A 75 -16.17 -21.91 3.15
C SER A 75 -15.41 -21.72 4.46
N THR A 76 -16.08 -22.03 5.57
CA THR A 76 -15.49 -22.19 6.91
C THR A 76 -14.49 -23.33 6.97
#